data_AF-A0A5C7PZ95-F1
#
_entry.id   AF-A0A5C7PZ95-F1
#
_cell.length_a   1.000
_cell.length_b   1.000
_cell.length_c   1.000
_cell.angle_alpha   90.00
_cell.angle_beta   90.00
_cell.angle_gamma   90.00
#
_symmetry.space_group_name_H-M   'P 1'
#
loop_
_entity.id
_entity.type
_entity.pdbx_description
1 polymer ?
#
loop_
_entity_poly.entity_id
_entity_poly.type
_entity_poly.pdbx_seq_one_letter_code
_entity_poly.pdbx_strand_id
1 'polypeptide(L)' 'MSGRFITFEGIDGAGRCTHIAALAERLRRSGAEVVCTREPGGTELAEKLRDLVLH' A
#
# COMPACT_ATOMS: atom_id res chain seq x y z
N MET A 1 -14.85 15.79 7.17
CA MET A 1 -13.53 15.73 6.52
C MET A 1 -13.55 14.61 5.49
N SER A 2 -13.06 14.84 4.27
CA SER A 2 -12.94 13.79 3.25
C SER A 2 -11.48 13.34 3.13
N GLY A 3 -11.26 12.02 3.11
CA GLY A 3 -9.96 11.43 2.80
C GLY A 3 -9.73 11.30 1.29
N ARG A 4 -8.51 10.94 0.90
CA ARG A 4 -8.18 10.53 -0.47
C ARG A 4 -7.77 9.06 -0.46
N PHE A 5 -8.33 8.28 -1.38
CA PHE A 5 -7.91 6.90 -1.62
C PHE A 5 -7.12 6.84 -2.93
N ILE A 6 -5.88 6.35 -2.87
CA ILE A 6 -4.92 6.36 -3.98
C ILE A 6 -4.39 4.93 -4.15
N THR A 7 -4.51 4.38 -5.36
CA THR A 7 -3.97 3.05 -5.70
C THR A 7 -2.76 3.19 -6.64
N PHE A 8 -1.88 2.19 -6.63
CA PHE A 8 -0.70 2.11 -7.50
C PHE A 8 -0.73 0.79 -8.25
N GLU A 9 -0.94 0.86 -9.56
CA GLU A 9 -1.03 -0.30 -10.45
C GLU A 9 0.20 -0.42 -11.37
N GLY A 10 0.46 -1.64 -11.83
CA GLY A 10 1.60 -1.94 -12.69
C GLY A 10 1.99 -3.42 -12.66
N ILE A 11 2.89 -3.82 -13.57
CA ILE A 11 3.44 -5.18 -13.60
C ILE A 11 4.36 -5.45 -12.40
N ASP A 12 4.73 -6.71 -12.19
CA ASP A 12 5.75 -7.07 -11.20
C ASP A 12 7.09 -6.44 -11.57
N GLY A 13 7.78 -5.90 -10.56
CA GLY A 13 9.00 -5.14 -10.75
C GLY A 13 8.81 -3.68 -11.20
N ALA A 14 7.58 -3.19 -11.42
CA ALA A 14 7.32 -1.79 -11.82
C ALA A 14 7.64 -0.71 -10.75
N GLY A 15 8.20 -1.08 -9.61
CA GLY A 15 8.59 -0.13 -8.55
C GLY A 15 7.45 0.40 -7.68
N ARG A 16 6.25 -0.19 -7.75
CA ARG A 16 5.06 0.22 -6.97
C ARG A 16 5.34 0.42 -5.48
N CYS A 17 5.93 -0.57 -4.82
CA CYS A 17 6.24 -0.50 -3.38
C CYS A 17 7.18 0.67 -3.05
N THR A 18 8.20 0.90 -3.87
CA THR A 18 9.16 2.00 -3.71
C THR A 18 8.48 3.35 -3.84
N HIS A 19 7.62 3.53 -4.84
CA HIS A 19 6.89 4.77 -5.05
C HIS A 19 5.85 5.04 -3.96
N ILE A 20 5.13 4.01 -3.48
CA ILE A 20 4.19 4.14 -2.36
C ILE A 20 4.93 4.64 -1.11
N ALA A 21 6.06 4.02 -0.76
CA ALA A 21 6.85 4.43 0.41
C ALA A 21 7.33 5.89 0.29
N ALA A 22 7.86 6.29 -0.88
CA ALA A 22 8.33 7.65 -1.11
C ALA A 22 7.19 8.70 -1.07
N LEU A 23 6.02 8.38 -1.63
CA LEU A 23 4.85 9.26 -1.58
C LEU A 23 4.33 9.40 -0.14
N ALA A 24 4.21 8.28 0.59
CA ALA A 24 3.73 8.28 1.96
C ALA A 24 4.62 9.14 2.86
N GLU A 25 5.95 9.01 2.74
CA GLU A 25 6.92 9.86 3.45
C GLU A 25 6.77 11.34 3.09
N ARG A 26 6.56 11.67 1.81
CA ARG A 26 6.34 13.07 1.40
C ARG A 26 5.06 13.66 2.00
N LEU A 27 3.97 12.89 2.01
CA LEU A 27 2.69 13.33 2.54
C LEU A 27 2.72 13.48 4.06
N ARG A 28 3.34 12.53 4.78
CA ARG A 28 3.56 12.64 6.23
C ARG A 28 4.38 13.88 6.58
N ARG A 29 5.44 14.18 5.83
CA ARG A 29 6.24 15.40 6.00
C ARG A 29 5.45 16.69 5.75
N SER A 30 4.38 16.65 4.96
CA SER A 30 3.45 17.78 4.81
C SER A 30 2.36 17.86 5.90
N GLY A 31 2.44 17.04 6.95
CA GLY A 31 1.49 17.00 8.06
C GLY A 31 0.21 16.20 7.79
N ALA A 32 0.18 15.39 6.71
CA ALA A 32 -0.96 14.53 6.42
C ALA A 32 -0.88 13.21 7.19
N GLU A 33 -2.01 12.74 7.69
CA GLU A 33 -2.18 11.35 8.14
C GLU A 33 -2.18 10.42 6.92
N VAL A 34 -1.37 9.37 6.94
CA VAL A 34 -1.22 8.44 5.82
C VAL A 34 -1.24 6.99 6.29
N VAL A 35 -2.26 6.26 5.85
CA VAL A 35 -2.36 4.81 5.99
C VAL A 35 -1.94 4.15 4.67
N CYS A 36 -1.03 3.19 4.75
CA CYS A 36 -0.62 2.38 3.60
C CYS A 36 -1.18 0.97 3.78
N THR A 37 -1.70 0.39 2.70
CA THR A 37 -2.13 -1.01 2.63
C THR A 37 -1.71 -1.61 1.29
N ARG A 38 -1.79 -2.93 1.15
CA ARG A 38 -1.46 -3.68 -0.08
C ARG A 38 -2.44 -4.83 -0.28
N GLU A 39 -2.57 -5.26 -1.53
CA GLU A 39 -3.31 -6.47 -1.89
C GLU A 39 -2.46 -7.42 -2.76
N PRO A 40 -2.63 -8.74 -2.64
CA PRO A 40 -3.35 -9.42 -1.56
C PRO A 40 -2.63 -9.22 -0.22
N GLY A 41 -3.37 -8.94 0.85
CA GLY A 41 -2.84 -8.62 2.18
C GLY A 41 -3.60 -7.50 2.89
N GLY A 42 -2.93 -6.82 3.82
CA GLY A 42 -3.44 -5.59 4.45
C GLY A 42 -4.32 -5.78 5.70
N THR A 43 -4.65 -7.03 6.05
CA THR A 43 -5.24 -7.41 7.35
C THR A 43 -4.64 -8.72 7.81
N GLU A 44 -4.72 -9.06 9.09
CA GLU A 44 -4.19 -10.34 9.60
C GLU A 44 -4.78 -11.55 8.87
N LEU A 45 -6.09 -11.53 8.60
CA LEU A 45 -6.75 -12.59 7.82
C LEU A 45 -6.27 -12.60 6.36
N ALA A 46 -6.17 -11.45 5.71
CA ALA A 46 -5.76 -11.37 4.32
C ALA A 46 -4.28 -11.77 4.11
N GLU A 47 -3.40 -11.53 5.08
CA GLU A 47 -2.02 -12.03 5.03
C GLU A 47 -2.00 -13.57 5.14
N LYS A 48 -2.80 -14.18 6.03
CA LYS A 48 -2.95 -15.65 6.09
C LYS A 48 -3.48 -16.24 4.77
N LEU A 49 -4.46 -15.58 4.15
CA LEU A 49 -5.00 -16.01 2.86
C LEU A 49 -3.99 -15.85 1.73
N ARG A 50 -3.20 -14.76 1.73
CA ARG A 50 -2.12 -14.53 0.77
C ARG A 50 -1.13 -15.70 0.78
N ASP A 51 -0.71 -16.13 1.98
CA ASP A 51 0.27 -17.21 2.12
C ASP A 51 -0.23 -18.52 1.52
N LEU A 52 -1.54 -18.82 1.62
CA LEU A 52 -2.17 -20.01 1.04
C LEU A 52 -2.31 -19.98 -0.49
N VAL A 53 -2.33 -18.80 -1.11
CA VAL A 53 -2.56 -18.65 -2.56
C VAL A 53 -1.24 -18.49 -3.32
N LEU A 54 -0.20 -17.99 -2.66
CA LEU A 54 1.11 -17.73 -3.28
C LEU A 54 2.19 -18.77 -2.92
N HIS A 55 1.88 -19.74 -2.06
CA HIS A 55 2.71 -20.91 -1.74
C HIS A 55 1.86 -22.18 -1.81
#